data_AF-A0A960T440-F1
#
_entry.id   AF-A0A960T440-F1
#
_cell.length_a   1.000
_cell.length_b   1.000
_cell.length_c   1.000
_cell.angle_alpha   90.00
_cell.angle_beta   90.00
_cell.angle_gamma   90.00
#
_symmetry.space_group_name_H-M   'P 1'
#
loop_
_entity.id
_entity.type
_entity.pdbx_description
1 polymer ?
#
loop_
_entity_poly.entity_id
_entity_poly.type
_entity_poly.pdbx_seq_one_letter_code
_entity_poly.pdbx_strand_id
1 'polypeptide(L)'
;KAVKGSRVLLLGLAYKANVDDMRESPTFTLMDKFQALGAEVSYHDPHVPVVGPTREHMNWAGHKSLDWTPENLAAQDAIVIATHHAAFDLPALAAHADLIVDTRNAMAGVDSKSGQIVKA
;
A
#
# COMPACT_ATOMS: atom_id res chain seq x y z
N LYS A 1 0.93 10.57 -14.01
CA LYS A 1 -0.50 10.90 -13.76
C LYS A 1 -0.59 11.90 -12.61
N ALA A 2 -1.60 12.76 -12.53
CA ALA A 2 -1.81 13.62 -11.36
C ALA A 2 -2.36 12.79 -10.19
N VAL A 3 -2.06 13.17 -8.93
CA VAL A 3 -2.53 12.42 -7.75
C VAL A 3 -4.05 12.45 -7.61
N LYS A 4 -4.67 13.60 -7.86
CA LYS A 4 -6.14 13.74 -7.82
C LYS A 4 -6.81 12.80 -8.82
N GLY A 5 -7.69 11.95 -8.33
CA GLY A 5 -8.41 10.92 -9.11
C GLY A 5 -7.56 9.71 -9.49
N SER A 6 -6.35 9.56 -8.94
CA SER A 6 -5.58 8.32 -9.07
C SER A 6 -5.97 7.31 -8.00
N ARG A 7 -5.96 6.02 -8.36
CA ARG A 7 -6.11 4.89 -7.44
C ARG A 7 -4.75 4.54 -6.86
N VAL A 8 -4.61 4.68 -5.53
CA VAL A 8 -3.35 4.45 -4.81
C VAL A 8 -3.57 3.35 -3.79
N LEU A 9 -2.79 2.27 -3.90
CA LEU A 9 -2.78 1.17 -2.95
C LEU A 9 -1.56 1.27 -2.03
N LEU A 10 -1.80 1.29 -0.72
CA LEU A 10 -0.75 1.19 0.30
C LEU A 10 -0.59 -0.29 0.69
N LEU A 11 0.58 -0.87 0.43
CA LEU A 11 0.92 -2.21 0.91
C LEU A 11 1.51 -2.13 2.31
N GLY A 12 0.80 -2.76 3.25
CA GLY A 12 1.13 -2.79 4.67
C GLY A 12 0.52 -1.61 5.44
N LEU A 13 -0.28 -1.94 6.44
CA LEU A 13 -0.89 -1.03 7.40
C LEU A 13 -0.31 -1.23 8.81
N ALA A 14 0.16 -2.44 9.14
CA ALA A 14 0.83 -2.69 10.40
C ALA A 14 2.06 -1.78 10.57
N TYR A 15 2.30 -1.34 11.81
CA TYR A 15 3.44 -0.49 12.19
C TYR A 15 4.79 -1.16 11.90
N LYS A 16 4.84 -2.50 11.91
CA LYS A 16 6.02 -3.30 11.60
C LYS A 16 5.63 -4.51 10.74
N ALA A 17 6.63 -5.06 10.06
CA ALA A 17 6.43 -6.26 9.25
C ALA A 17 5.98 -7.45 10.10
N ASN A 18 5.06 -8.23 9.54
CA ASN A 18 4.61 -9.54 10.04
C ASN A 18 3.91 -9.53 11.41
N VAL A 19 3.37 -8.39 11.82
CA VAL A 19 2.54 -8.25 13.03
C VAL A 19 1.21 -7.59 12.67
N ASP A 20 0.23 -7.66 13.57
CA ASP A 20 -1.11 -7.08 13.42
C ASP A 20 -1.27 -5.71 14.11
N ASP A 21 -0.22 -5.22 14.79
CA ASP A 21 -0.28 -3.94 15.48
C ASP A 21 -0.21 -2.78 14.49
N MET A 22 -1.35 -2.10 14.30
CA MET A 22 -1.48 -0.89 13.47
C MET A 22 -1.40 0.42 14.27
N ARG A 23 -1.24 0.36 15.60
CA ARG A 23 -1.12 1.58 16.41
C ARG A 23 0.13 2.35 16.00
N GLU A 24 0.01 3.68 15.90
CA GLU A 24 1.11 4.55 15.47
C GLU A 24 1.67 4.21 14.07
N SER A 25 0.90 3.52 13.23
CA SER A 25 1.36 3.16 11.89
C SER A 25 1.56 4.41 11.02
N PRO A 26 2.76 4.61 10.42
CA PRO A 26 3.00 5.73 9.51
C PRO A 26 2.19 5.60 8.22
N THR A 27 1.65 4.42 7.91
CA THR A 27 0.79 4.21 6.73
C THR A 27 -0.46 5.07 6.81
N PHE A 28 -1.06 5.29 7.99
CA PHE A 28 -2.23 6.16 8.11
C PHE A 28 -1.93 7.60 7.67
N THR A 29 -0.75 8.13 8.03
CA THR A 29 -0.31 9.44 7.57
C THR A 29 -0.18 9.49 6.04
N LEU A 30 0.27 8.42 5.40
CA LEU A 30 0.31 8.34 3.93
C LEU A 30 -1.11 8.34 3.35
N MET A 31 -2.02 7.54 3.92
CA MET A 31 -3.41 7.45 3.49
C MET A 31 -4.10 8.83 3.56
N ASP A 32 -3.95 9.54 4.68
CA ASP A 32 -4.50 10.88 4.85
C ASP A 32 -3.95 11.88 3.83
N LYS A 33 -2.64 11.84 3.57
CA LYS A 33 -2.00 12.73 2.59
C LYS A 33 -2.48 12.46 1.17
N PHE A 34 -2.58 11.20 0.76
CA PHE A 34 -3.11 10.85 -0.56
C PHE A 34 -4.59 11.22 -0.68
N GLN A 35 -5.40 10.98 0.35
CA GLN A 35 -6.80 11.36 0.38
C GLN A 35 -6.97 12.89 0.30
N ALA A 36 -6.17 13.66 1.03
CA ALA A 36 -6.18 15.12 0.99
C ALA A 36 -5.80 15.69 -0.40
N LEU A 37 -4.96 14.96 -1.16
CA LEU A 37 -4.63 15.27 -2.55
C LEU A 37 -5.71 14.81 -3.55
N GLY A 38 -6.77 14.14 -3.07
CA GLY A 38 -7.90 13.68 -3.86
C GLY A 38 -7.68 12.34 -4.56
N ALA A 39 -6.77 11.50 -4.07
CA ALA A 39 -6.62 10.12 -4.55
C ALA A 39 -7.73 9.20 -4.01
N GLU A 40 -8.03 8.16 -4.75
CA GLU A 40 -8.82 7.01 -4.29
C GLU A 40 -7.87 6.06 -3.57
N VAL A 41 -7.92 6.05 -2.25
CA VAL A 41 -6.94 5.34 -1.41
C VAL A 41 -7.49 3.98 -0.97
N SER A 42 -6.71 2.93 -1.20
CA SER A 42 -6.94 1.58 -0.66
C SER A 42 -5.70 1.10 0.09
N TYR A 43 -5.85 0.09 0.94
CA TYR A 43 -4.71 -0.58 1.55
C TYR A 43 -4.84 -2.10 1.40
N HIS A 44 -3.71 -2.79 1.41
CA HIS A 44 -3.67 -4.23 1.59
C HIS A 44 -2.68 -4.57 2.72
N ASP A 45 -3.18 -5.27 3.73
CA ASP A 45 -2.38 -5.87 4.80
C ASP A 45 -2.96 -7.25 5.16
N PRO A 46 -2.15 -8.32 5.17
CA PRO A 46 -2.61 -9.67 5.49
C PRO A 46 -2.81 -9.92 6.99
N HIS A 47 -2.25 -9.06 7.86
CA HIS A 47 -2.39 -9.13 9.32
C HIS A 47 -3.45 -8.15 9.86
N VAL A 48 -3.80 -7.12 9.08
CA VAL A 48 -4.83 -6.12 9.45
C VAL A 48 -6.00 -6.15 8.45
N PRO A 49 -6.87 -7.18 8.48
CA PRO A 49 -7.93 -7.36 7.50
C PRO A 49 -9.01 -6.26 7.54
N VAL A 50 -9.18 -5.61 8.68
CA VAL A 50 -10.08 -4.47 8.87
C VAL A 50 -9.41 -3.46 9.79
N VAL A 51 -9.47 -2.19 9.42
CA VAL A 51 -8.99 -1.08 10.25
C VAL A 51 -9.84 -0.97 11.51
N GLY A 52 -9.22 -1.17 12.68
CA GLY A 52 -9.85 -0.89 13.97
C GLY A 52 -9.89 0.62 14.29
N PRO A 53 -10.52 1.02 15.40
CA PRO A 53 -10.54 2.42 15.83
C PRO A 53 -9.13 2.92 16.19
N THR A 54 -8.80 4.13 15.77
CA THR A 54 -7.55 4.84 16.12
C THR A 54 -7.89 6.24 16.63
N ARG A 55 -6.99 6.89 17.38
CA ARG A 55 -7.26 8.23 17.93
C ARG A 55 -7.22 9.32 16.86
N GLU A 56 -6.25 9.23 15.94
CA GLU A 56 -5.95 10.28 14.97
C GLU A 56 -6.57 10.02 13.59
N HIS A 57 -6.93 8.77 13.29
CA HIS A 57 -7.33 8.30 11.96
C HIS A 57 -8.68 7.58 12.00
N MET A 58 -9.62 8.10 12.82
CA MET A 58 -10.96 7.50 13.03
C MET A 58 -11.78 7.34 11.75
N ASN A 59 -11.55 8.20 10.74
CA ASN A 59 -12.18 8.14 9.42
C ASN A 59 -11.90 6.83 8.68
N TRP A 60 -10.80 6.14 8.99
CA TRP A 60 -10.47 4.86 8.38
C TRP A 60 -11.07 3.65 9.09
N ALA A 61 -11.62 3.80 10.30
CA ALA A 61 -12.20 2.69 11.05
C ALA A 61 -13.27 1.95 10.21
N GLY A 62 -13.20 0.62 10.18
CA GLY A 62 -14.08 -0.24 9.40
C GLY A 62 -13.70 -0.42 7.92
N HIS A 63 -12.70 0.29 7.40
CA HIS A 63 -12.17 0.02 6.06
C HIS A 63 -11.56 -1.38 6.01
N LYS A 64 -11.79 -2.09 4.91
CA LYS A 64 -11.31 -3.46 4.72
C LYS A 64 -10.06 -3.46 3.85
N SER A 65 -9.17 -4.39 4.15
CA SER A 65 -8.01 -4.72 3.33
C SER A 65 -8.48 -5.17 1.95
N LEU A 66 -7.90 -4.61 0.90
CA LEU A 66 -8.18 -4.99 -0.48
C LEU A 66 -7.59 -6.39 -0.74
N ASP A 67 -8.32 -7.26 -1.44
CA ASP A 67 -7.83 -8.62 -1.73
C ASP A 67 -6.59 -8.60 -2.63
N TRP A 68 -5.63 -9.48 -2.34
CA TRP A 68 -4.44 -9.67 -3.18
C TRP A 68 -4.80 -10.47 -4.43
N THR A 69 -5.19 -9.78 -5.49
CA THR A 69 -5.52 -10.38 -6.79
C THR A 69 -4.82 -9.63 -7.92
N PRO A 70 -4.43 -10.32 -9.02
CA PRO A 70 -3.88 -9.67 -10.21
C PRO A 70 -4.72 -8.49 -10.69
N GLU A 71 -6.05 -8.63 -10.65
CA GLU A 71 -7.00 -7.61 -11.09
C GLU A 71 -6.94 -6.37 -10.20
N ASN A 72 -6.91 -6.55 -8.88
CA ASN A 72 -6.81 -5.44 -7.93
C ASN A 72 -5.46 -4.73 -8.03
N LEU A 73 -4.37 -5.47 -8.21
CA LEU A 73 -3.03 -4.91 -8.39
C LEU A 73 -2.92 -4.11 -9.70
N ALA A 74 -3.40 -4.66 -10.82
CA ALA A 74 -3.39 -4.01 -12.12
C ALA A 74 -4.35 -2.81 -12.20
N ALA A 75 -5.35 -2.74 -11.33
CA ALA A 75 -6.24 -1.59 -11.25
C ALA A 75 -5.58 -0.35 -10.62
N GLN A 76 -4.43 -0.46 -9.96
CA GLN A 76 -3.84 0.69 -9.27
C GLN A 76 -3.00 1.55 -10.21
N ASP A 77 -3.11 2.87 -10.09
CA ASP A 77 -2.22 3.78 -10.81
C ASP A 77 -0.84 3.88 -10.15
N ALA A 78 -0.79 3.64 -8.82
CA ALA A 78 0.44 3.53 -8.06
C ALA A 78 0.25 2.61 -6.86
N ILE A 79 1.26 1.81 -6.56
CA ILE A 79 1.32 0.98 -5.36
C ILE A 79 2.51 1.43 -4.51
N VAL A 80 2.27 1.74 -3.24
CA VAL A 80 3.31 2.20 -2.31
C VAL A 80 3.58 1.10 -1.30
N ILE A 81 4.84 0.64 -1.20
CA ILE A 81 5.26 -0.30 -0.17
C ILE A 81 5.54 0.48 1.10
N ALA A 82 4.60 0.45 2.05
CA ALA A 82 4.67 1.14 3.33
C ALA A 82 5.17 0.22 4.47
N THR A 83 4.84 -1.07 4.43
CA THR A 83 5.44 -2.09 5.30
C THR A 83 5.75 -3.33 4.47
N HIS A 84 6.96 -3.88 4.58
CA HIS A 84 7.37 -5.05 3.80
C HIS A 84 7.07 -6.33 4.57
N HIS A 85 5.87 -6.87 4.39
CA HIS A 85 5.49 -8.19 4.93
C HIS A 85 6.13 -9.30 4.10
N ALA A 86 6.55 -10.38 4.77
CA ALA A 86 7.10 -11.56 4.10
C ALA A 86 6.06 -12.30 3.23
N ALA A 87 4.77 -12.05 3.46
CA ALA A 87 3.68 -12.65 2.70
C ALA A 87 3.49 -12.05 1.29
N PHE A 88 4.16 -10.94 0.96
CA PHE A 88 4.01 -10.30 -0.34
C PHE A 88 4.78 -11.04 -1.43
N ASP A 89 4.06 -11.48 -2.46
CA ASP A 89 4.65 -12.00 -3.70
C ASP A 89 5.13 -10.83 -4.58
N LEU A 90 6.36 -10.38 -4.33
CA LEU A 90 6.94 -9.23 -5.05
C LEU A 90 7.09 -9.47 -6.56
N PRO A 91 7.45 -10.67 -7.06
CA PRO A 91 7.37 -10.97 -8.49
C PRO A 91 5.97 -10.78 -9.07
N ALA A 92 4.91 -11.28 -8.40
CA ALA A 92 3.54 -11.05 -8.86
C ALA A 92 3.16 -9.55 -8.83
N LEU A 93 3.60 -8.82 -7.79
CA LEU A 93 3.43 -7.37 -7.72
C LEU A 93 4.08 -6.68 -8.92
N ALA A 94 5.33 -7.01 -9.26
CA ALA A 94 6.03 -6.46 -10.42
C ALA A 94 5.40 -6.86 -11.76
N ALA A 95 4.76 -8.03 -11.84
CA ALA A 95 4.07 -8.46 -13.05
C ALA A 95 2.82 -7.61 -13.35
N HIS A 96 2.07 -7.24 -12.29
CA HIS A 96 0.75 -6.64 -12.43
C HIS A 96 0.69 -5.13 -12.19
N ALA A 97 1.58 -4.57 -11.38
CA ALA A 97 1.58 -3.14 -11.08
C ALA A 97 2.15 -2.31 -12.25
N ASP A 98 1.61 -1.11 -12.49
CA ASP A 98 2.19 -0.18 -13.46
C ASP A 98 3.31 0.69 -12.84
N LEU A 99 3.15 1.10 -11.58
CA LEU A 99 4.12 1.92 -10.84
C LEU A 99 4.20 1.46 -9.37
N ILE A 100 5.43 1.25 -8.90
CA ILE A 100 5.73 0.85 -7.52
C ILE A 100 6.61 1.92 -6.87
N VAL A 101 6.15 2.48 -5.75
CA VAL A 101 6.94 3.37 -4.90
C VAL A 101 7.44 2.58 -3.70
N ASP A 102 8.73 2.29 -3.66
CA ASP A 102 9.35 1.43 -2.67
C ASP A 102 10.08 2.25 -1.60
N THR A 103 9.43 2.40 -0.43
CA THR A 103 9.97 3.12 0.74
C THR A 103 10.71 2.19 1.71
N ARG A 104 10.84 0.90 1.35
CA ARG A 104 11.39 -0.16 2.22
C ARG A 104 12.53 -0.93 1.56
N ASN A 105 12.88 -0.57 0.33
CA ASN A 105 13.84 -1.29 -0.51
C ASN A 105 13.49 -2.78 -0.62
N ALA A 106 12.20 -3.10 -0.64
CA ALA A 106 11.66 -4.44 -0.76
C ALA A 106 11.88 -5.05 -2.16
N MET A 107 11.81 -4.22 -3.20
CA MET A 107 11.95 -4.64 -4.60
C MET A 107 13.40 -4.81 -5.05
N ALA A 108 14.36 -4.74 -4.13
CA ALA A 108 15.77 -4.92 -4.46
C ALA A 108 16.03 -6.34 -4.99
N GLY A 109 16.51 -6.44 -6.23
CA GLY A 109 16.78 -7.71 -6.89
C GLY A 109 15.55 -8.40 -7.47
N VAL A 110 14.39 -7.74 -7.50
CA VAL A 110 13.18 -8.23 -8.18
C VAL A 110 13.18 -7.76 -9.64
N ASP A 111 12.98 -8.69 -10.57
CA ASP A 111 12.85 -8.39 -11.99
C ASP A 111 11.63 -7.48 -12.24
N SER A 112 11.85 -6.38 -12.96
CA SER A 112 10.85 -5.34 -13.17
C SER A 112 11.06 -4.62 -14.50
N LYS A 113 10.00 -3.98 -15.00
CA LYS A 113 10.07 -3.14 -16.20
C LYS A 113 10.90 -1.89 -15.90
N SER A 114 11.62 -1.37 -16.89
CA SER A 114 12.39 -0.14 -16.73
C SER A 114 11.49 1.03 -16.29
N GLY A 115 11.88 1.75 -15.24
CA GLY A 115 11.13 2.89 -14.71
C GLY A 115 9.88 2.51 -13.87
N GLN A 116 9.61 1.22 -13.67
CA GLN A 116 8.46 0.75 -12.87
C GLN A 116 8.62 1.00 -11.38
N ILE A 117 9.86 0.95 -10.86
CA ILE A 117 10.17 1.12 -9.44
C ILE A 117 10.78 2.50 -9.19
N VAL A 118 10.17 3.25 -8.28
CA VAL A 118 10.70 4.49 -7.73
C VAL A 118 11.09 4.26 -6.28
N LYS A 119 12.36 4.49 -5.93
CA LYS A 119 12.84 4.45 -4.54
C LYS A 119 12.59 5.80 -3.86
N ALA A 120 12.16 5.78 -2.60
CA ALA A 120 11.84 6.98 -1.82
C ALA A 120 12.27 6.85 -0.34
#